data_AF-A0A5S3XJC9-F1
#
_entry.id   AF-A0A5S3XJC9-F1
#
_cell.length_a   1.000
_cell.length_b   1.000
_cell.length_c   1.000
_cell.angle_alpha   90.00
_cell.angle_beta   90.00
_cell.angle_gamma   90.00
#
_symmetry.space_group_name_H-M   'P 1'
#
loop_
_entity.id
_entity.type
_entity.pdbx_description
1 polymer ?
#
loop_
_entity_poly.entity_id
_entity_poly.type
_entity_poly.pdbx_seq_one_letter_code
_entity_poly.pdbx_strand_id
1 'polypeptide(L)'
;MEQNDQNSANVVDMGALTPEQTQDTQSENSQSESTELDGTELDSTGTAVTGTPAHTVDTPGTQDATQQTSEQEGDESELATDEAHVAPISYEEVLTKMALRHSQSEIDAALAQAIAFEQAQHVEAYQQWELEVVIAQAKRDDALAHNATVTAAENRAESSAESPAVNEGAETALVDVPELPQQPKIDMALRRSCYCTEYVEVDLELTTQTQAQRKEYDDAAHILRIYPATEAHSAEYIAQVQRTRFKASRARKVAQQTVIVEGMEFDADELSQQRMARALLLMNETQTTMWVLANNEVVQVNKKQLFEACKQAGEQQSALWVPAI
;
A
#
# COMPACT_ATOMS: atom_id res chain seq x y z
N MET A 1 29.93 53.61 -38.06
CA MET A 1 28.50 53.30 -38.27
C MET A 1 27.92 53.14 -36.87
N GLU A 2 27.64 54.25 -36.18
CA GLU A 2 26.35 55.00 -36.21
C GLU A 2 25.24 54.15 -35.58
N GLN A 3 24.44 54.57 -34.60
CA GLN A 3 24.16 55.85 -33.90
C GLN A 3 23.33 55.47 -32.65
N ASN A 4 23.54 56.10 -31.47
CA ASN A 4 22.62 57.03 -30.77
C ASN A 4 21.28 56.41 -30.27
N ASP A 5 20.75 56.61 -29.05
CA ASP A 5 20.58 57.80 -28.19
C ASP A 5 20.57 57.39 -26.69
N GLN A 6 21.31 58.04 -25.78
CA GLN A 6 20.91 59.20 -24.95
C GLN A 6 19.58 59.06 -24.18
N ASN A 7 19.62 59.00 -22.83
CA ASN A 7 19.45 60.18 -21.97
C ASN A 7 19.44 59.85 -20.44
N SER A 8 20.53 60.24 -19.77
CA SER A 8 20.62 61.02 -18.50
C SER A 8 19.41 61.06 -17.54
N ALA A 9 19.55 60.57 -16.31
CA ALA A 9 20.13 61.25 -15.13
C ALA A 9 19.14 62.17 -14.39
N ASN A 10 18.85 61.85 -13.12
CA ASN A 10 19.11 62.81 -12.06
C ASN A 10 19.27 62.17 -10.67
N VAL A 11 20.21 62.75 -9.92
CA VAL A 11 20.71 62.41 -8.58
C VAL A 11 20.22 63.49 -7.62
N VAL A 12 19.77 63.13 -6.41
CA VAL A 12 19.89 63.87 -5.11
C VAL A 12 19.57 62.81 -4.03
N ASP A 13 20.48 62.26 -3.21
CA ASP A 13 21.41 62.75 -2.17
C ASP A 13 20.78 63.35 -0.89
N MET A 14 21.32 62.86 0.23
CA MET A 14 21.26 63.31 1.63
C MET A 14 20.05 62.97 2.51
N GLY A 15 20.35 62.24 3.60
CA GLY A 15 19.58 62.30 4.83
C GLY A 15 19.78 61.13 5.78
N ALA A 16 20.89 61.13 6.53
CA ALA A 16 21.15 60.21 7.64
C ALA A 16 20.08 60.29 8.75
N LEU A 17 19.89 59.19 9.50
CA LEU A 17 19.81 59.13 10.99
C LEU A 17 19.36 57.72 11.45
N THR A 18 20.27 57.01 12.12
CA THR A 18 20.02 55.95 13.12
C THR A 18 20.42 56.51 14.50
N PRO A 19 20.17 55.83 15.64
CA PRO A 19 19.15 54.82 15.98
C PRO A 19 18.39 55.19 17.29
N GLU A 20 17.34 54.45 17.65
CA GLU A 20 16.85 54.45 19.05
C GLU A 20 16.67 53.03 19.56
N GLN A 21 17.42 52.72 20.61
CA GLN A 21 17.32 51.53 21.43
C GLN A 21 16.16 51.69 22.42
N THR A 22 15.48 50.60 22.75
CA THR A 22 14.82 50.48 24.05
C THR A 22 15.22 49.15 24.65
N GLN A 23 16.05 49.22 25.69
CA GLN A 23 16.30 48.14 26.63
C GLN A 23 15.07 48.00 27.53
N ASP A 24 14.68 46.77 27.85
CA ASP A 24 14.13 46.51 29.17
C ASP A 24 14.60 45.15 29.71
N THR A 25 15.48 45.30 30.71
CA THR A 25 15.67 44.54 31.95
C THR A 25 15.54 43.01 32.02
N GLN A 26 16.64 42.43 32.49
CA GLN A 26 16.80 41.07 33.01
C GLN A 26 15.99 40.86 34.31
N SER A 27 15.59 39.62 34.57
CA SER A 27 15.48 39.10 35.93
C SER A 27 16.04 37.68 35.95
N GLU A 28 17.13 37.54 36.69
CA GLU A 28 17.75 36.28 37.09
C GLU A 28 16.80 35.52 38.03
N ASN A 29 16.73 34.20 37.88
CA ASN A 29 16.60 33.35 39.06
C ASN A 29 17.32 32.02 38.83
N SER A 30 18.41 31.85 39.57
CA SER A 30 19.14 30.61 39.76
C SER A 30 18.56 29.91 40.98
N GLN A 31 18.09 28.67 40.86
CA GLN A 31 18.11 27.72 41.97
C GLN A 31 18.41 26.31 41.46
N SER A 32 19.53 25.79 41.94
CA SER A 32 19.98 24.41 41.95
C SER A 32 19.15 23.57 42.93
N GLU A 33 18.90 22.29 42.63
CA GLU A 33 19.25 21.11 43.46
C GLU A 33 18.49 19.83 43.02
N SER A 34 19.27 18.89 42.47
CA SER A 34 19.47 17.50 42.90
C SER A 34 18.39 16.77 43.72
N THR A 35 17.89 15.64 43.21
CA THR A 35 17.77 14.31 43.88
C THR A 35 17.18 13.31 42.86
N GLU A 36 17.92 12.33 42.35
CA GLU A 36 18.21 10.99 42.89
C GLU A 36 17.07 9.94 42.74
N LEU A 37 17.42 8.87 42.01
CA LEU A 37 17.08 7.44 42.16
C LEU A 37 15.94 6.76 41.38
N ASP A 38 16.32 5.54 40.99
CA ASP A 38 15.56 4.32 40.65
C ASP A 38 14.97 4.22 39.23
N GLY A 39 15.31 3.25 38.38
CA GLY A 39 15.93 1.94 38.59
C GLY A 39 14.89 0.84 38.38
N THR A 40 14.75 0.31 37.16
CA THR A 40 14.41 -1.11 36.91
C THR A 40 14.52 -1.45 35.43
N GLU A 41 15.62 -2.13 35.09
CA GLU A 41 15.68 -3.11 34.00
C GLU A 41 14.82 -4.32 34.38
N LEU A 42 14.02 -4.83 33.45
CA LEU A 42 13.72 -6.26 33.40
C LEU A 42 13.71 -6.72 31.94
N ASP A 43 14.81 -7.38 31.60
CA ASP A 43 14.97 -8.31 30.51
C ASP A 43 14.24 -9.62 30.85
N SER A 44 13.53 -10.21 29.89
CA SER A 44 13.18 -11.64 29.91
C SER A 44 12.82 -12.12 28.51
N THR A 45 13.87 -12.61 27.89
CA THR A 45 13.91 -13.70 26.91
C THR A 45 12.95 -14.86 27.22
N GLY A 46 12.51 -15.55 26.16
CA GLY A 46 12.40 -17.02 26.25
C GLY A 46 11.15 -17.69 25.68
N THR A 47 11.24 -18.05 24.40
CA THR A 47 11.06 -19.43 23.91
C THR A 47 9.64 -19.96 23.67
N ALA A 48 9.44 -20.27 22.39
CA ALA A 48 8.38 -21.06 21.80
C ALA A 48 8.35 -22.52 22.29
N VAL A 49 7.15 -23.09 22.43
CA VAL A 49 6.92 -24.53 22.29
C VAL A 49 5.60 -24.76 21.55
N THR A 50 5.74 -25.47 20.43
CA THR A 50 4.70 -26.06 19.59
C THR A 50 4.07 -27.28 20.25
N GLY A 51 2.77 -27.52 20.00
CA GLY A 51 2.08 -28.72 20.48
C GLY A 51 0.68 -28.86 19.88
N THR A 52 0.61 -29.52 18.73
CA THR A 52 -0.61 -30.00 18.04
C THR A 52 -1.39 -31.01 18.92
N PRO A 53 -2.73 -31.01 18.89
CA PRO A 53 -3.56 -31.90 19.70
C PRO A 53 -3.81 -33.25 19.01
N ALA A 54 -3.88 -34.31 19.81
CA ALA A 54 -4.48 -35.58 19.42
C ALA A 54 -5.59 -35.91 20.42
N HIS A 55 -6.84 -35.90 19.97
CA HIS A 55 -7.93 -36.55 20.69
C HIS A 55 -8.88 -37.24 19.71
N THR A 56 -8.76 -38.57 19.73
CA THR A 56 -9.73 -39.59 19.34
C THR A 56 -11.11 -39.32 19.94
N VAL A 57 -12.16 -39.43 19.14
CA VAL A 57 -13.53 -39.65 19.63
C VAL A 57 -14.19 -40.75 18.80
N ASP A 58 -14.66 -41.75 19.54
CA ASP A 58 -15.37 -42.96 19.15
C ASP A 58 -16.73 -42.73 18.47
N THR A 59 -17.07 -43.68 17.60
CA THR A 59 -18.42 -43.96 17.09
C THR A 59 -19.16 -44.87 18.08
N PRO A 60 -20.49 -44.74 18.20
CA PRO A 60 -21.38 -45.85 17.80
C PRO A 60 -22.63 -45.28 17.07
N GLY A 61 -23.36 -45.97 16.21
CA GLY A 61 -23.71 -47.37 16.14
C GLY A 61 -25.18 -47.42 15.66
N THR A 62 -25.34 -47.87 14.42
CA THR A 62 -26.59 -48.10 13.66
C THR A 62 -27.63 -48.95 14.38
N GLN A 63 -28.92 -48.60 14.27
CA GLN A 63 -30.01 -49.56 14.19
C GLN A 63 -31.09 -49.11 13.19
N ASP A 64 -31.72 -50.12 12.61
CA ASP A 64 -32.31 -50.25 11.29
C ASP A 64 -33.84 -50.48 11.36
N ALA A 65 -34.47 -50.46 10.18
CA ALA A 65 -35.80 -50.96 9.80
C ALA A 65 -37.02 -50.03 10.08
N THR A 66 -37.96 -49.76 9.16
CA THR A 66 -38.36 -50.51 7.95
C THR A 66 -39.26 -49.64 7.03
N GLN A 67 -38.88 -49.55 5.75
CA GLN A 67 -39.63 -49.85 4.50
C GLN A 67 -40.92 -49.14 4.00
N GLN A 68 -40.90 -49.02 2.66
CA GLN A 68 -41.97 -49.00 1.62
C GLN A 68 -42.65 -47.65 1.29
N THR A 69 -42.87 -47.21 0.04
CA THR A 69 -42.59 -47.63 -1.37
C THR A 69 -43.03 -46.47 -2.29
N SER A 70 -42.32 -46.23 -3.42
CA SER A 70 -42.82 -45.86 -4.78
C SER A 70 -41.74 -45.02 -5.50
N GLU A 71 -40.89 -45.62 -6.35
CA GLU A 71 -41.07 -45.82 -7.81
C GLU A 71 -41.44 -44.53 -8.57
N GLN A 72 -40.51 -43.98 -9.39
CA GLN A 72 -40.59 -44.04 -10.86
C GLN A 72 -39.41 -43.29 -11.53
N GLU A 73 -38.96 -43.87 -12.64
CA GLU A 73 -37.78 -43.59 -13.47
C GLU A 73 -37.75 -42.19 -14.10
N GLY A 74 -36.54 -41.67 -14.33
CA GLY A 74 -36.33 -40.49 -15.17
C GLY A 74 -34.89 -39.98 -15.19
N ASP A 75 -34.24 -40.26 -16.31
CA ASP A 75 -33.19 -39.44 -16.94
C ASP A 75 -31.75 -39.54 -16.40
N GLU A 76 -30.95 -40.36 -17.10
CA GLU A 76 -29.49 -40.24 -17.14
C GLU A 76 -29.12 -38.89 -17.76
N SER A 77 -29.10 -37.84 -16.93
CA SER A 77 -28.44 -36.59 -17.31
C SER A 77 -26.95 -36.81 -17.15
N GLU A 78 -26.28 -37.07 -18.29
CA GLU A 78 -24.86 -36.82 -18.47
C GLU A 78 -24.54 -35.46 -17.82
N LEU A 79 -23.82 -35.49 -16.70
CA LEU A 79 -23.12 -34.33 -16.17
C LEU A 79 -21.97 -34.07 -17.14
N ALA A 80 -22.30 -33.44 -18.27
CA ALA A 80 -21.36 -32.64 -19.02
C ALA A 80 -20.86 -31.58 -18.04
N THR A 81 -19.69 -31.84 -17.46
CA THR A 81 -18.81 -30.79 -16.97
C THR A 81 -18.67 -29.84 -18.13
N ASP A 82 -19.38 -28.72 -18.04
CA ASP A 82 -19.25 -27.57 -18.91
C ASP A 82 -17.83 -27.03 -18.70
N GLU A 83 -16.86 -27.68 -19.34
CA GLU A 83 -15.58 -27.06 -19.63
C GLU A 83 -15.89 -25.92 -20.58
N ALA A 84 -16.23 -24.78 -19.99
CA ALA A 84 -16.24 -23.51 -20.67
C ALA A 84 -14.88 -23.40 -21.37
N HIS A 85 -14.88 -23.64 -22.68
CA HIS A 85 -13.79 -23.30 -23.56
C HIS A 85 -13.71 -21.77 -23.57
N VAL A 86 -13.10 -21.23 -22.51
CA VAL A 86 -12.75 -19.82 -22.42
C VAL A 86 -11.63 -19.64 -23.44
N ALA A 87 -11.93 -18.91 -24.51
CA ALA A 87 -10.92 -18.49 -25.47
C ALA A 87 -9.76 -17.86 -24.69
N PRO A 88 -8.50 -18.22 -24.98
CA PRO A 88 -7.36 -17.78 -24.19
C PRO A 88 -7.25 -16.25 -24.23
N ILE A 89 -7.57 -15.60 -23.11
CA ILE A 89 -7.48 -14.15 -22.99
C ILE A 89 -6.00 -13.77 -23.04
N SER A 90 -5.63 -12.92 -23.99
CA SER A 90 -4.28 -12.36 -24.08
C SER A 90 -4.17 -11.04 -23.30
N TYR A 91 -2.93 -10.62 -22.99
CA TYR A 91 -2.70 -9.29 -22.41
C TYR A 91 -3.22 -8.15 -23.30
N GLU A 92 -3.27 -8.33 -24.63
CA GLU A 92 -3.86 -7.34 -25.55
C GLU A 92 -5.37 -7.17 -25.33
N GLU A 93 -6.07 -8.25 -25.01
CA GLU A 93 -7.50 -8.18 -24.67
C GLU A 93 -7.73 -7.48 -23.34
N VAL A 94 -6.86 -7.71 -22.35
CA VAL A 94 -6.89 -7.00 -21.07
C VAL A 94 -6.70 -5.50 -21.30
N LEU A 95 -5.68 -5.11 -22.07
CA LEU A 95 -5.43 -3.72 -22.45
C LEU A 95 -6.62 -3.11 -23.21
N THR A 96 -7.27 -3.88 -24.08
CA THR A 96 -8.48 -3.46 -24.79
C THR A 96 -9.62 -3.19 -23.81
N LYS A 97 -9.84 -4.06 -22.82
CA LYS A 97 -10.85 -3.85 -21.77
C LYS A 97 -10.56 -2.61 -20.93
N MET A 98 -9.30 -2.35 -20.59
CA MET A 98 -8.87 -1.13 -19.90
C MET A 98 -9.14 0.13 -20.75
N ALA A 99 -8.83 0.07 -22.05
CA ALA A 99 -9.07 1.15 -22.99
C ALA A 99 -10.57 1.45 -23.14
N LEU A 100 -11.40 0.41 -23.15
CA LEU A 100 -12.86 0.48 -23.22
C LEU A 100 -13.53 0.79 -21.87
N ARG A 101 -12.77 1.02 -20.79
CA ARG A 101 -13.28 1.43 -19.47
C ARG A 101 -14.29 0.42 -18.88
N HIS A 102 -14.03 -0.87 -19.06
CA HIS A 102 -14.75 -1.91 -18.32
C HIS A 102 -14.59 -1.73 -16.80
N SER A 103 -15.45 -2.39 -16.03
CA SER A 103 -15.34 -2.35 -14.57
C SER A 103 -14.03 -2.99 -14.10
N GLN A 104 -13.50 -2.54 -12.97
CA GLN A 104 -12.23 -3.06 -12.44
C GLN A 104 -12.28 -4.58 -12.23
N SER A 105 -13.41 -5.09 -11.71
CA SER A 105 -13.60 -6.53 -11.51
C SER A 105 -13.53 -7.34 -12.80
N GLU A 106 -14.01 -6.81 -13.94
CA GLU A 106 -13.91 -7.49 -15.23
C GLU A 106 -12.49 -7.46 -15.78
N ILE A 107 -11.76 -6.36 -15.57
CA ILE A 107 -10.36 -6.22 -15.96
C ILE A 107 -9.48 -7.18 -15.14
N ASP A 108 -9.69 -7.24 -13.83
CA ASP A 108 -8.95 -8.12 -12.92
C ASP A 108 -9.18 -9.60 -13.25
N ALA A 109 -10.43 -9.97 -13.55
CA ALA A 109 -10.76 -11.33 -13.99
C ALA A 109 -10.09 -11.69 -15.32
N ALA A 110 -10.07 -10.76 -16.29
CA ALA A 110 -9.40 -10.97 -17.56
C ALA A 110 -7.87 -11.08 -17.40
N LEU A 111 -7.27 -10.25 -16.53
CA LEU A 111 -5.85 -10.30 -16.21
C LEU A 111 -5.47 -11.63 -15.55
N ALA A 112 -6.26 -12.12 -14.60
CA ALA A 112 -6.03 -13.41 -13.96
C ALA A 112 -6.04 -14.57 -14.98
N GLN A 113 -6.98 -14.54 -15.93
CA GLN A 113 -7.04 -15.54 -17.01
C GLN A 113 -5.83 -15.45 -17.94
N ALA A 114 -5.41 -14.24 -18.33
CA ALA A 114 -4.22 -14.05 -19.16
C ALA A 114 -2.93 -14.53 -18.47
N ILE A 115 -2.80 -14.27 -17.17
CA ILE A 115 -1.66 -14.76 -16.37
C ILE A 115 -1.66 -16.29 -16.28
N ALA A 116 -2.82 -16.90 -16.02
CA ALA A 116 -2.95 -18.35 -15.96
C ALA A 116 -2.60 -19.00 -17.31
N PHE A 117 -3.04 -18.39 -18.42
CA PHE A 117 -2.70 -18.84 -19.76
C PHE A 117 -1.19 -18.75 -20.05
N GLU A 118 -0.56 -17.61 -19.77
CA GLU A 118 0.89 -17.46 -19.92
C GLU A 118 1.66 -18.46 -19.05
N GLN A 119 1.21 -18.71 -17.82
CA GLN A 119 1.83 -19.70 -16.93
C GLN A 119 1.75 -21.11 -17.51
N ALA A 120 0.59 -21.50 -18.05
CA ALA A 120 0.44 -22.80 -18.70
C ALA A 120 1.40 -22.95 -19.89
N GLN A 121 1.50 -21.93 -20.75
CA GLN A 121 2.44 -21.91 -21.87
C GLN A 121 3.90 -21.96 -21.40
N HIS A 122 4.24 -21.25 -20.32
CA HIS A 122 5.59 -21.26 -19.77
C HIS A 122 5.97 -22.64 -19.23
N VAL A 123 5.05 -23.33 -18.54
CA VAL A 123 5.27 -24.69 -18.04
C VAL A 123 5.51 -25.66 -19.20
N GLU A 124 4.69 -25.61 -20.25
CA GLU A 124 4.87 -26.44 -21.44
C GLU A 124 6.20 -26.16 -22.14
N ALA A 125 6.52 -24.88 -22.36
CA ALA A 125 7.79 -24.46 -22.95
C ALA A 125 8.99 -24.90 -22.10
N TYR A 126 8.87 -24.87 -20.77
CA TYR A 126 9.92 -25.29 -19.85
C TYR A 126 10.17 -26.81 -19.94
N GLN A 127 9.10 -27.62 -19.97
CA GLN A 127 9.23 -29.08 -20.14
C GLN A 127 9.89 -29.42 -21.47
N GLN A 128 9.50 -28.74 -22.54
CA GLN A 128 10.11 -28.93 -23.85
C GLN A 128 11.59 -28.53 -23.84
N TRP A 129 11.92 -27.41 -23.20
CA TRP A 129 13.29 -26.96 -23.02
C TRP A 129 14.14 -27.97 -22.24
N GLU A 130 13.62 -28.59 -21.17
CA GLU A 130 14.34 -29.63 -20.43
C GLU A 130 14.74 -30.82 -21.32
N LEU A 131 13.83 -31.27 -22.19
CA LEU A 131 14.11 -32.34 -23.14
C LEU A 131 15.18 -31.91 -24.16
N GLU A 132 15.06 -30.70 -24.70
CA GLU A 132 16.03 -30.15 -25.65
C GLU A 132 17.42 -29.97 -25.03
N VAL A 133 17.52 -29.56 -23.77
CA VAL A 133 18.78 -29.48 -23.02
C VAL A 133 19.44 -30.84 -22.93
N VAL A 134 18.69 -31.90 -22.57
CA VAL A 134 19.25 -33.26 -22.47
C VAL A 134 19.81 -33.72 -23.82
N ILE A 135 19.06 -33.51 -24.90
CA ILE A 135 19.49 -33.87 -26.25
C ILE A 135 20.72 -33.05 -26.67
N ALA A 136 20.71 -31.74 -26.42
CA ALA A 136 21.82 -30.85 -26.74
C ALA A 136 23.08 -31.23 -25.94
N GLN A 137 22.93 -31.58 -24.66
CA GLN A 137 24.04 -32.00 -23.82
C GLN A 137 24.68 -33.31 -24.32
N ALA A 138 23.88 -34.31 -24.69
CA ALA A 138 24.40 -35.54 -25.27
C ALA A 138 25.21 -35.27 -26.55
N LYS A 139 24.70 -34.43 -27.45
CA LYS A 139 25.42 -34.02 -28.67
C LYS A 139 26.71 -33.25 -28.37
N ARG A 140 26.71 -32.41 -27.34
CA ARG A 140 27.91 -31.70 -26.88
C ARG A 140 28.97 -32.68 -26.37
N ASP A 141 28.57 -33.65 -25.56
CA ASP A 141 29.47 -34.64 -25.00
C ASP A 141 30.08 -35.52 -26.11
N ASP A 142 29.28 -35.94 -27.10
CA ASP A 142 29.75 -36.67 -28.28
C ASP A 142 30.76 -35.84 -29.11
N ALA A 143 30.46 -34.57 -29.37
CA ALA A 143 31.36 -33.68 -30.11
C ALA A 143 32.68 -33.45 -29.35
N LEU A 144 32.62 -33.26 -28.03
CA LEU A 144 33.80 -33.12 -27.17
C LEU A 144 34.63 -34.40 -27.13
N ALA A 145 33.99 -35.57 -27.05
CA ALA A 145 34.66 -36.87 -27.09
C ALA A 145 35.37 -37.08 -28.44
N HIS A 146 34.69 -36.83 -29.56
CA HIS A 146 35.28 -36.90 -30.91
C HIS A 146 36.50 -35.98 -31.02
N ASN A 147 36.33 -34.71 -30.64
CA ASN A 147 37.42 -33.73 -30.66
C ASN A 147 38.62 -34.16 -29.82
N ALA A 148 38.38 -34.71 -28.63
CA ALA A 148 39.44 -35.26 -27.79
C ALA A 148 40.18 -36.43 -28.46
N THR A 149 39.47 -37.31 -29.18
CA THR A 149 40.11 -38.43 -29.91
C THR A 149 40.95 -37.94 -31.10
N VAL A 150 40.46 -36.95 -31.86
CA VAL A 150 41.19 -36.35 -32.98
C VAL A 150 42.48 -35.70 -32.47
N THR A 151 42.38 -34.86 -31.43
CA THR A 151 43.56 -34.21 -30.82
C THR A 151 44.54 -35.23 -30.23
N ALA A 152 44.07 -36.31 -29.62
CA ALA A 152 44.94 -37.36 -29.10
C ALA A 152 45.66 -38.16 -30.20
N ALA A 153 44.99 -38.39 -31.34
CA ALA A 153 45.59 -39.03 -32.51
C ALA A 153 46.64 -38.14 -33.18
N GLU A 154 46.37 -36.85 -33.33
CA GLU A 154 47.33 -35.85 -33.81
C GLU A 154 48.58 -35.82 -32.93
N ASN A 155 48.43 -35.69 -31.61
CA ASN A 155 49.54 -35.69 -30.66
C ASN A 155 50.38 -36.99 -30.70
N ARG A 156 49.75 -38.14 -30.95
CA ARG A 156 50.45 -39.45 -31.07
C ARG A 156 51.20 -39.57 -32.41
N ALA A 157 50.66 -39.02 -33.49
CA ALA A 157 51.33 -38.97 -34.79
C ALA A 157 52.55 -38.05 -34.74
N GLU A 158 52.48 -36.93 -34.01
CA GLU A 158 53.62 -36.02 -33.82
C GLU A 158 54.74 -36.64 -32.95
N SER A 159 54.44 -37.62 -32.10
CA SER A 159 55.43 -38.28 -31.24
C SER A 159 56.12 -39.51 -31.85
N SER A 160 55.66 -40.03 -33.00
CA SER A 160 56.25 -41.21 -33.67
C SER A 160 56.95 -40.79 -34.97
N ALA A 161 58.29 -40.83 -34.97
CA ALA A 161 59.15 -40.39 -36.07
C ALA A 161 59.24 -41.38 -37.27
N GLU A 162 58.16 -42.03 -37.68
CA GLU A 162 58.13 -42.88 -38.89
C GLU A 162 56.99 -42.50 -39.84
N SER A 163 57.30 -42.56 -41.14
CA SER A 163 56.53 -41.97 -42.26
C SER A 163 55.05 -42.35 -42.29
N PRO A 164 54.14 -41.44 -42.70
CA PRO A 164 52.71 -41.72 -42.67
C PRO A 164 52.33 -42.61 -43.86
N ALA A 165 51.98 -43.86 -43.57
CA ALA A 165 51.13 -44.62 -44.48
C ALA A 165 49.76 -43.92 -44.47
N VAL A 166 49.38 -43.39 -45.62
CA VAL A 166 48.13 -42.65 -45.85
C VAL A 166 46.97 -43.60 -45.56
N ASN A 167 46.35 -43.45 -44.39
CA ASN A 167 45.06 -44.07 -44.11
C ASN A 167 44.00 -43.08 -44.60
N GLU A 168 43.72 -43.12 -45.90
CA GLU A 168 42.64 -42.34 -46.54
C GLU A 168 41.29 -42.83 -45.98
N GLY A 169 40.83 -42.21 -44.90
CA GLY A 169 39.52 -42.51 -44.34
C GLY A 169 39.29 -42.13 -42.87
N ALA A 170 40.31 -41.72 -42.12
CA ALA A 170 40.09 -41.20 -40.77
C ALA A 170 39.59 -39.74 -40.84
N GLU A 171 38.40 -39.49 -40.31
CA GLU A 171 37.78 -38.16 -40.25
C GLU A 171 38.53 -37.32 -39.20
N THR A 172 39.58 -36.61 -39.62
CA THR A 172 40.48 -35.84 -38.73
C THR A 172 39.99 -34.42 -38.42
N ALA A 173 38.76 -34.07 -38.79
CA ALA A 173 38.24 -32.74 -38.54
C ALA A 173 37.62 -32.64 -37.13
N LEU A 174 37.96 -31.57 -36.42
CA LEU A 174 37.23 -31.19 -35.21
C LEU A 174 35.78 -30.84 -35.57
N VAL A 175 34.84 -31.32 -34.76
CA VAL A 175 33.41 -31.08 -34.87
C VAL A 175 33.02 -29.91 -33.96
N ASP A 176 32.13 -29.05 -34.45
CA ASP A 176 31.62 -27.91 -33.68
C ASP A 176 30.78 -28.37 -32.48
N VAL A 177 30.93 -27.70 -31.33
CA VAL A 177 30.25 -28.08 -30.09
C VAL A 177 28.95 -27.27 -29.95
N PRO A 178 27.76 -27.88 -30.10
CA PRO A 178 26.50 -27.15 -30.21
C PRO A 178 26.13 -26.43 -28.92
N GLU A 179 25.63 -25.20 -28.96
CA GLU A 179 25.20 -24.44 -27.78
C GLU A 179 23.95 -25.04 -27.11
N LEU A 180 23.79 -24.82 -25.79
CA LEU A 180 22.59 -25.24 -25.07
C LEU A 180 21.43 -24.28 -25.36
N PRO A 181 20.18 -24.77 -25.46
CA PRO A 181 19.02 -23.93 -25.69
C PRO A 181 18.79 -22.98 -24.50
N GLN A 182 18.29 -21.77 -24.77
CA GLN A 182 18.00 -20.78 -23.73
C GLN A 182 16.72 -21.14 -22.98
N GLN A 183 16.73 -20.95 -21.66
CA GLN A 183 15.57 -21.19 -20.81
C GLN A 183 14.43 -20.22 -21.16
N PRO A 184 13.17 -20.71 -21.29
CA PRO A 184 12.01 -19.86 -21.50
C PRO A 184 11.75 -18.96 -20.29
N LYS A 185 11.35 -17.71 -20.54
CA LYS A 185 11.10 -16.69 -19.52
C LYS A 185 9.75 -16.04 -19.73
N ILE A 186 9.09 -15.72 -18.61
CA ILE A 186 7.86 -14.92 -18.56
C ILE A 186 8.18 -13.47 -18.91
N ASP A 187 7.33 -12.84 -19.73
CA ASP A 187 7.47 -11.42 -20.06
C ASP A 187 6.81 -10.57 -18.98
N MET A 188 7.58 -10.29 -17.93
CA MET A 188 7.12 -9.44 -16.83
C MET A 188 6.80 -8.01 -17.26
N ALA A 189 7.40 -7.50 -18.35
CA ALA A 189 7.10 -6.14 -18.82
C ALA A 189 5.70 -6.09 -19.43
N LEU A 190 5.35 -7.09 -20.25
CA LEU A 190 4.02 -7.23 -20.82
C LEU A 190 2.96 -7.44 -19.72
N ARG A 191 3.21 -8.35 -18.77
CA ARG A 191 2.30 -8.58 -17.64
C ARG A 191 2.06 -7.31 -16.82
N ARG A 192 3.13 -6.60 -16.44
CA ARG A 192 3.06 -5.37 -15.64
C ARG A 192 2.39 -4.20 -16.36
N SER A 193 2.30 -4.23 -17.70
CA SER A 193 1.57 -3.21 -18.47
C SER A 193 0.06 -3.20 -18.19
N CYS A 194 -0.46 -4.33 -17.68
CA CYS A 194 -1.88 -4.51 -17.36
C CYS A 194 -2.22 -4.29 -15.88
N TYR A 195 -1.24 -3.93 -15.03
CA TYR A 195 -1.48 -3.76 -13.59
C TYR A 195 -2.38 -2.57 -13.31
N CYS A 196 -3.19 -2.70 -12.25
CA CYS A 196 -3.96 -1.58 -11.74
C CYS A 196 -3.01 -0.51 -11.20
N THR A 197 -3.24 0.76 -11.54
CA THR A 197 -2.41 1.86 -11.06
C THR A 197 -3.02 2.48 -9.82
N GLU A 198 -2.27 2.44 -8.70
CA GLU A 198 -2.64 3.05 -7.44
C GLU A 198 -1.71 4.23 -7.14
N TYR A 199 -2.30 5.39 -6.81
CA TYR A 199 -1.55 6.55 -6.36
C TYR A 199 -1.50 6.54 -4.84
N VAL A 200 -0.31 6.45 -4.27
CA VAL A 200 -0.15 6.40 -2.83
C VAL A 200 -0.37 7.78 -2.25
N GLU A 201 -1.36 7.89 -1.36
CA GLU A 201 -1.64 9.13 -0.63
C GLU A 201 -0.57 9.37 0.42
N VAL A 202 0.18 10.46 0.25
CA VAL A 202 1.20 10.92 1.20
C VAL A 202 0.86 12.34 1.60
N ASP A 203 0.84 12.61 2.90
CA ASP A 203 0.68 13.97 3.40
C ASP A 203 1.97 14.77 3.21
N LEU A 204 2.07 15.44 2.06
CA LEU A 204 3.28 16.15 1.63
C LEU A 204 3.69 17.26 2.61
N GLU A 205 2.79 17.80 3.43
CA GLU A 205 3.15 18.81 4.44
C GLU A 205 3.74 18.19 5.73
N LEU A 206 3.62 16.87 5.90
CA LEU A 206 4.11 16.14 7.07
C LEU A 206 5.24 15.16 6.74
N THR A 207 5.84 15.26 5.55
CA THR A 207 6.94 14.39 5.15
C THR A 207 8.24 14.73 5.87
N THR A 208 8.94 13.70 6.32
CA THR A 208 10.21 13.80 7.07
C THR A 208 11.43 13.45 6.23
N GLN A 209 11.22 12.93 5.02
CA GLN A 209 12.28 12.47 4.13
C GLN A 209 12.05 13.00 2.72
N THR A 210 13.14 13.40 2.07
CA THR A 210 13.13 13.75 0.65
C THR A 210 13.28 12.48 -0.17
N GLN A 211 12.31 12.20 -1.01
CA GLN A 211 12.32 11.05 -1.91
C GLN A 211 11.90 11.50 -3.31
N ALA A 212 12.62 11.03 -4.34
CA ALA A 212 12.19 11.23 -5.71
C ALA A 212 10.91 10.43 -5.98
N GLN A 213 10.11 10.89 -6.95
CA GLN A 213 8.97 10.12 -7.45
C GLN A 213 9.45 8.73 -7.87
N ARG A 214 8.72 7.70 -7.45
CA ARG A 214 9.06 6.31 -7.75
C ARG A 214 7.84 5.46 -8.02
N LYS A 215 8.09 4.34 -8.68
CA LYS A 215 7.09 3.34 -9.05
C LYS A 215 7.51 2.00 -8.46
N GLU A 216 6.59 1.32 -7.79
CA GLU A 216 6.81 -0.02 -7.23
C GLU A 216 5.75 -0.97 -7.80
N TYR A 217 6.19 -2.15 -8.22
CA TYR A 217 5.30 -3.19 -8.74
C TYR A 217 5.07 -4.23 -7.65
N ASP A 218 3.82 -4.45 -7.32
CA ASP A 218 3.37 -5.56 -6.49
C ASP A 218 2.83 -6.65 -7.41
N ASP A 219 3.72 -7.58 -7.78
CA ASP A 219 3.39 -8.65 -8.73
C ASP A 219 2.37 -9.64 -8.16
N ALA A 220 2.23 -9.75 -6.83
CA ALA A 220 1.26 -10.63 -6.20
C ALA A 220 -0.15 -10.03 -6.21
N ALA A 221 -0.26 -8.71 -6.02
CA ALA A 221 -1.52 -7.99 -6.09
C ALA A 221 -1.88 -7.50 -7.51
N HIS A 222 -0.95 -7.56 -8.46
CA HIS A 222 -1.06 -6.97 -9.79
C HIS A 222 -1.28 -5.45 -9.76
N ILE A 223 -0.57 -4.76 -8.87
CA ILE A 223 -0.70 -3.32 -8.63
C ILE A 223 0.62 -2.60 -8.96
N LEU A 224 0.51 -1.48 -9.68
CA LEU A 224 1.55 -0.47 -9.83
C LEU A 224 1.29 0.66 -8.84
N ARG A 225 2.12 0.77 -7.80
CA ARG A 225 2.06 1.88 -6.84
C ARG A 225 2.93 3.03 -7.30
N ILE A 226 2.32 4.20 -7.44
CA ILE A 226 3.00 5.45 -7.78
C ILE A 226 3.11 6.28 -6.52
N TYR A 227 4.34 6.47 -6.05
CA TYR A 227 4.64 7.33 -4.91
C TYR A 227 4.98 8.73 -5.41
N PRO A 228 4.35 9.79 -4.88
CA PRO A 228 4.71 11.16 -5.22
C PRO A 228 6.13 11.48 -4.74
N ALA A 229 6.74 12.51 -5.33
CA ALA A 229 7.96 13.07 -4.76
C ALA A 229 7.65 13.73 -3.41
N THR A 230 8.53 13.55 -2.44
CA THR A 230 8.39 14.12 -1.09
C THR A 230 9.56 15.05 -0.78
N GLU A 231 9.32 16.05 0.05
CA GLU A 231 10.34 16.97 0.56
C GLU A 231 10.42 16.83 2.08
N ALA A 232 11.63 16.72 2.63
CA ALA A 232 11.80 16.68 4.08
C ALA A 232 11.49 18.05 4.69
N HIS A 233 10.52 18.09 5.60
CA HIS A 233 10.24 19.26 6.41
C HIS A 233 10.90 19.18 7.79
N SER A 234 11.19 20.34 8.37
CA SER A 234 11.70 20.40 9.75
C SER A 234 10.63 19.96 10.74
N ALA A 235 11.07 19.44 11.89
CA ALA A 235 10.16 19.07 12.97
C ALA A 235 9.29 20.25 13.44
N GLU A 236 9.85 21.46 13.43
CA GLU A 236 9.11 22.69 13.77
C GLU A 236 7.99 22.98 12.76
N TYR A 237 8.27 22.87 11.46
CA TYR A 237 7.26 23.06 10.42
C TYR A 237 6.13 22.04 10.56
N ILE A 238 6.48 20.76 10.71
CA ILE A 238 5.52 19.67 10.90
C ILE A 238 4.64 19.93 12.11
N ALA A 239 5.23 20.30 13.25
CA ALA A 239 4.49 20.63 14.46
C ALA A 239 3.53 21.83 14.26
N GLN A 240 3.95 22.84 13.50
CA GLN A 240 3.11 24.00 13.18
C GLN A 240 1.94 23.63 12.26
N VAL A 241 2.16 22.78 11.26
CA VAL A 241 1.10 22.25 10.38
C VAL A 241 0.11 21.42 11.20
N GLN A 242 0.59 20.49 12.01
CA GLN A 242 -0.24 19.66 12.90
C GLN A 242 -1.08 20.52 13.84
N ARG A 243 -0.47 21.52 14.49
CA ARG A 243 -1.18 22.43 15.40
C ARG A 243 -2.25 23.25 14.67
N THR A 244 -1.96 23.70 13.45
CA THR A 244 -2.92 24.46 12.63
C THR A 244 -4.10 23.59 12.23
N ARG A 245 -3.84 22.37 11.74
CA ARG A 245 -4.86 21.38 11.39
C ARG A 245 -5.70 20.96 12.61
N PHE A 246 -5.07 20.76 13.77
CA PHE A 246 -5.76 20.46 15.02
C PHE A 246 -6.71 21.59 15.42
N LYS A 247 -6.26 22.86 15.40
CA LYS A 247 -7.11 24.02 15.70
C LYS A 247 -8.31 24.11 14.75
N ALA A 248 -8.08 23.91 13.45
CA ALA A 248 -9.14 23.94 12.44
C ALA A 248 -10.16 22.79 12.63
N SER A 249 -9.67 21.57 12.85
CA SER A 249 -10.49 20.38 13.13
C SER A 249 -11.32 20.57 14.40
N ARG A 250 -10.68 21.03 15.49
CA ARG A 250 -11.35 21.35 16.75
C ARG A 250 -12.44 22.40 16.56
N ALA A 251 -12.15 23.52 15.87
CA ALA A 251 -13.14 24.57 15.63
C ALA A 251 -14.38 24.03 14.89
N ARG A 252 -14.18 23.16 13.89
CA ARG A 252 -15.28 22.49 13.18
C ARG A 252 -16.08 21.57 14.09
N LYS A 253 -15.41 20.76 14.91
CA LYS A 253 -16.06 19.84 15.86
C LYS A 253 -16.88 20.58 16.91
N VAL A 254 -16.35 21.68 17.46
CA VAL A 254 -17.07 22.55 18.42
C VAL A 254 -18.30 23.17 17.76
N ALA A 255 -18.18 23.68 16.52
CA ALA A 255 -19.29 24.31 15.82
C ALA A 255 -20.42 23.34 15.42
N GLN A 256 -20.11 22.04 15.28
CA GLN A 256 -21.07 21.00 14.91
C GLN A 256 -21.59 20.20 16.11
N GLN A 257 -21.21 20.58 17.33
CA GLN A 257 -21.52 19.82 18.52
C GLN A 257 -23.01 19.92 18.86
N THR A 258 -23.63 18.79 19.16
CA THR A 258 -25.00 18.73 19.68
C THR A 258 -25.06 17.81 20.90
N VAL A 259 -26.03 18.05 21.77
CA VAL A 259 -26.31 17.22 22.95
C VAL A 259 -27.79 16.88 23.02
N ILE A 260 -28.12 15.68 23.48
CA ILE A 260 -29.49 15.21 23.56
C ILE A 260 -29.93 15.17 25.02
N VAL A 261 -30.95 15.94 25.37
CA VAL A 261 -31.55 15.96 26.71
C VAL A 261 -33.04 15.70 26.59
N GLU A 262 -33.51 14.64 27.23
CA GLU A 262 -34.92 14.23 27.21
C GLU A 262 -35.50 14.11 25.78
N GLY A 263 -34.67 13.67 24.83
CA GLY A 263 -35.06 13.50 23.41
C GLY A 263 -35.00 14.76 22.56
N MET A 264 -34.60 15.91 23.13
CA MET A 264 -34.39 17.16 22.39
C MET A 264 -32.92 17.37 22.08
N GLU A 265 -32.61 17.68 20.82
CA GLU A 265 -31.24 17.91 20.37
C GLU A 265 -30.89 19.41 20.43
N PHE A 266 -29.99 19.76 21.32
CA PHE A 266 -29.53 21.13 21.52
C PHE A 266 -28.21 21.36 20.81
N ASP A 267 -28.06 22.54 20.19
CA ASP A 267 -26.76 23.04 19.78
C ASP A 267 -25.85 23.19 21.01
N ALA A 268 -24.63 22.68 20.92
CA ALA A 268 -23.64 22.66 21.99
C ALA A 268 -22.37 23.46 21.65
N ASP A 269 -22.41 24.28 20.60
CA ASP A 269 -21.35 25.22 20.27
C ASP A 269 -21.20 26.33 21.34
N GLU A 270 -20.08 27.08 21.28
CA GLU A 270 -19.76 28.12 22.27
C GLU A 270 -20.86 29.18 22.39
N LEU A 271 -21.48 29.56 21.28
CA LEU A 271 -22.54 30.57 21.28
C LEU A 271 -23.81 30.03 21.96
N SER A 272 -24.19 28.79 21.69
CA SER A 272 -25.34 28.16 22.32
C SER A 272 -25.13 27.94 23.80
N GLN A 273 -23.93 27.49 24.22
CA GLN A 273 -23.57 27.41 25.64
C GLN A 273 -23.69 28.77 26.35
N GLN A 274 -23.19 29.86 25.74
CA GLN A 274 -23.35 31.21 26.29
C GLN A 274 -24.83 31.62 26.40
N ARG A 275 -25.66 31.27 25.40
CA ARG A 275 -27.11 31.53 25.45
C ARG A 275 -27.79 30.73 26.55
N MET A 276 -27.43 29.45 26.72
CA MET A 276 -27.98 28.58 27.77
C MET A 276 -27.59 29.12 29.15
N ALA A 277 -26.31 29.44 29.36
CA ALA A 277 -25.80 30.00 30.61
C ALA A 277 -26.51 31.31 30.98
N ARG A 278 -26.75 32.21 30.00
CA ARG A 278 -27.53 33.43 30.22
C ARG A 278 -28.97 33.10 30.61
N ALA A 279 -29.65 32.21 29.90
CA ALA A 279 -31.02 31.81 30.24
C ALA A 279 -31.10 31.23 31.66
N LEU A 280 -30.16 30.36 32.05
CA LEU A 280 -30.08 29.76 33.38
C LEU A 280 -29.94 30.78 34.51
N LEU A 281 -29.21 31.87 34.29
CA LEU A 281 -29.06 32.96 35.27
C LEU A 281 -30.36 33.76 35.47
N LEU A 282 -31.18 33.90 34.43
CA LEU A 282 -32.42 34.68 34.49
C LEU A 282 -33.65 33.85 34.88
N MET A 283 -33.64 32.53 34.62
CA MET A 283 -34.79 31.66 34.86
C MET A 283 -34.93 31.26 36.33
N ASN A 284 -36.17 31.33 36.82
CA ASN A 284 -36.57 30.69 38.07
C ASN A 284 -36.85 29.18 37.85
N GLU A 285 -36.88 28.37 38.91
CA GLU A 285 -37.00 26.90 38.82
C GLU A 285 -38.28 26.41 38.12
N THR A 286 -39.38 27.17 38.21
CA THR A 286 -40.67 26.83 37.59
C THR A 286 -40.89 27.47 36.22
N GLN A 287 -39.94 28.28 35.74
CA GLN A 287 -40.09 29.02 34.50
C GLN A 287 -39.72 28.15 33.29
N THR A 288 -40.45 28.35 32.19
CA THR A 288 -40.09 27.83 30.86
C THR A 288 -39.73 28.98 29.92
N THR A 289 -38.94 28.69 28.90
CA THR A 289 -38.62 29.61 27.80
C THR A 289 -38.76 28.91 26.47
N MET A 290 -39.09 29.65 25.42
CA MET A 290 -38.95 29.15 24.05
C MET A 290 -37.47 29.00 23.71
N TRP A 291 -37.13 27.91 23.04
CA TRP A 291 -35.78 27.60 22.59
C TRP A 291 -35.82 27.02 21.19
N VAL A 292 -34.79 27.29 20.39
CA VAL A 292 -34.61 26.72 19.06
C VAL A 292 -33.58 25.61 19.17
N LEU A 293 -33.99 24.38 18.82
CA LEU A 293 -33.14 23.18 18.81
C LEU A 293 -32.24 23.13 17.58
N ALA A 294 -31.27 22.21 17.56
CA ALA A 294 -30.32 22.04 16.46
C ALA A 294 -31.01 21.67 15.14
N ASN A 295 -32.16 20.98 15.22
CA ASN A 295 -33.01 20.67 14.07
C ASN A 295 -33.89 21.84 13.61
N ASN A 296 -33.71 23.04 14.19
CA ASN A 296 -34.49 24.26 13.98
C ASN A 296 -35.95 24.21 14.51
N GLU A 297 -36.33 23.19 15.28
CA GLU A 297 -37.63 23.18 15.94
C GLU A 297 -37.66 24.14 17.13
N VAL A 298 -38.80 24.81 17.33
CA VAL A 298 -39.02 25.71 18.47
C VAL A 298 -39.81 24.96 19.55
N VAL A 299 -39.21 24.80 20.72
CA VAL A 299 -39.79 24.06 21.85
C VAL A 299 -39.80 24.89 23.13
N GLN A 300 -40.67 24.55 24.08
CA GLN A 300 -40.56 25.09 25.44
C GLN A 300 -39.66 24.21 26.29
N VAL A 301 -38.62 24.82 26.86
CA VAL A 301 -37.67 24.16 27.75
C VAL A 301 -37.74 24.74 29.15
N ASN A 302 -37.54 23.89 30.15
CA ASN A 302 -37.40 24.29 31.54
C ASN A 302 -35.92 24.48 31.92
N LYS A 303 -35.68 25.06 33.10
CA LYS A 303 -34.34 25.35 33.60
C LYS A 303 -33.46 24.09 33.76
N LYS A 304 -34.04 22.96 34.20
CA LYS A 304 -33.31 21.69 34.38
C LYS A 304 -32.80 21.14 33.05
N GLN A 305 -33.61 21.19 32.00
CA GLN A 305 -33.24 20.72 30.66
C GLN A 305 -32.08 21.55 30.09
N LEU A 306 -32.16 22.88 30.18
CA LEU A 306 -31.07 23.76 29.75
C LEU A 306 -29.80 23.58 30.58
N PHE A 307 -29.92 23.29 31.88
CA PHE A 307 -28.77 23.04 32.75
C PHE A 307 -28.04 21.77 32.34
N GLU A 308 -28.78 20.68 32.14
CA GLU A 308 -28.20 19.40 31.71
C GLU A 308 -27.57 19.52 30.31
N ALA A 309 -28.24 20.21 29.38
CA ALA A 309 -27.70 20.45 28.04
C ALA A 309 -26.40 21.26 28.10
N CYS A 310 -26.39 22.36 28.86
CA CYS A 310 -25.21 23.21 29.02
C CYS A 310 -24.05 22.46 29.70
N LYS A 311 -24.35 21.62 30.70
CA LYS A 311 -23.35 20.79 31.39
C LYS A 311 -22.73 19.78 30.43
N GLN A 312 -23.55 19.00 29.71
CA GLN A 312 -23.06 18.01 28.75
C GLN A 312 -22.27 18.68 27.62
N ALA A 313 -22.71 19.85 27.13
CA ALA A 313 -21.99 20.61 26.12
C ALA A 313 -20.59 21.01 26.61
N GLY A 314 -20.48 21.54 27.83
CA GLY A 314 -19.18 21.91 28.41
C GLY A 314 -18.24 20.71 28.62
N GLU A 315 -18.78 19.56 29.04
CA GLU A 315 -18.01 18.31 29.19
C GLU A 315 -17.49 17.81 27.84
N GLN A 316 -18.37 17.72 26.83
CA GLN A 316 -17.96 17.28 25.49
C GLN A 316 -17.00 18.28 24.84
N GLN A 317 -17.20 19.58 25.01
CA GLN A 317 -16.29 20.58 24.49
C GLN A 317 -14.90 20.44 25.12
N SER A 318 -14.82 20.26 26.45
CA SER A 318 -13.55 20.07 27.17
C SER A 318 -12.76 18.87 26.63
N ALA A 319 -13.44 17.79 26.24
CA ALA A 319 -12.81 16.63 25.63
C ALA A 319 -12.13 16.95 24.27
N LEU A 320 -12.55 18.00 23.56
CA LEU A 320 -11.96 18.42 22.28
C LEU A 320 -10.69 19.27 22.44
N TRP A 321 -10.36 19.73 23.65
CA TRP A 321 -9.22 20.62 23.89
C TRP A 321 -7.90 19.89 24.11
N VAL A 322 -7.95 18.63 24.53
CA VAL A 322 -6.76 17.78 24.71
C VAL A 322 -6.60 16.92 23.45
N PRO A 323 -5.45 16.93 22.77
CA PRO A 323 -5.18 15.99 21.70
C PRO A 323 -5.35 14.56 22.21
N ALA A 324 -6.02 13.68 21.44
CA ALA A 324 -5.95 12.25 21.72
C ALA A 324 -4.47 11.84 21.66
N ILE A 325 -3.98 11.24 22.74
CA ILE A 325 -2.63 10.66 22.85
C ILE A 325 -2.56 9.42 21.95
#